data_AF-A0A7K0M3Y0-F1
#
_entry.id   AF-A0A7K0M3Y0-F1
#
_cell.length_a   1.000
_cell.length_b   1.000
_cell.length_c   1.000
_cell.angle_alpha   90.00
_cell.angle_beta   90.00
_cell.angle_gamma   90.00
#
_symmetry.space_group_name_H-M   'P 1'
#
loop_
_entity.id
_entity.type
_entity.pdbx_description
1 polymer ?
#
loop_
_entity_poly.entity_id
_entity_poly.type
_entity_poly.pdbx_seq_one_letter_code
_entity_poly.pdbx_strand_id
1 'polypeptide(L)'
;MAAIESEQLARDLALVNLHNRYGSEVSGAITQDYDQAAALYRTCRRNGETVRRLIDCLIASVAIRLDAPVLHADADFAALARHTQLALHANSAK
;
A
#
# COMPACT_ATOMS: atom_id res chain seq x y z
N MET A 1 40.17 -24.06 -6.69
CA MET A 1 39.17 -24.39 -5.65
C MET A 1 38.80 -23.17 -4.82
N ALA A 2 39.71 -22.57 -4.06
CA ALA A 2 39.40 -21.41 -3.17
C ALA A 2 38.76 -20.18 -3.88
N ALA A 3 39.17 -19.86 -5.11
CA ALA A 3 38.56 -18.75 -5.87
C ALA A 3 37.11 -19.01 -6.29
N ILE A 4 36.79 -20.28 -6.60
CA ILE A 4 35.43 -20.71 -6.98
C ILE A 4 34.51 -20.69 -5.75
N GLU A 5 35.01 -21.14 -4.59
CA GLU A 5 34.28 -21.05 -3.32
C GLU A 5 34.03 -19.59 -2.88
N SER A 6 35.00 -18.70 -3.08
CA SER A 6 34.82 -17.27 -2.78
C SER A 6 33.78 -16.60 -3.69
N GLU A 7 33.74 -16.97 -4.98
CA GLU A 7 32.76 -16.42 -5.93
C GLU A 7 31.36 -16.98 -5.67
N GLN A 8 31.26 -18.25 -5.28
CA GLN A 8 30.00 -18.87 -4.87
C GLN A 8 29.45 -18.24 -3.58
N LEU A 9 30.30 -18.01 -2.58
CA LEU A 9 29.92 -17.36 -1.34
C LEU A 9 29.43 -15.92 -1.58
N ALA A 10 30.05 -15.19 -2.50
CA ALA A 10 29.62 -13.85 -2.89
C ALA A 10 28.24 -13.85 -3.59
N ARG A 11 27.96 -14.86 -4.43
CA ARG A 11 26.65 -15.05 -5.07
C ARG A 11 25.56 -15.38 -4.04
N ASP A 12 25.86 -16.29 -3.11
CA ASP A 12 24.91 -16.71 -2.08
C ASP A 12 24.58 -15.54 -1.13
N LEU A 13 25.60 -14.75 -0.74
CA LEU A 13 25.39 -13.54 0.06
C LEU A 13 24.59 -12.47 -0.69
N ALA A 14 24.79 -12.31 -2.01
CA ALA A 14 24.01 -11.39 -2.82
C ALA A 14 22.52 -11.80 -2.89
N LEU A 15 22.23 -13.10 -3.01
CA LEU A 15 20.87 -13.63 -2.99
C LEU A 15 20.20 -13.43 -1.62
N VAL A 16 20.90 -13.70 -0.52
CA VAL A 16 20.39 -13.45 0.85
C VAL A 16 20.07 -11.97 1.07
N ASN A 17 20.96 -11.08 0.63
CA ASN A 17 20.74 -9.63 0.74
C ASN A 17 19.57 -9.14 -0.11
N LEU A 18 19.37 -9.71 -1.30
CA LEU A 18 18.23 -9.39 -2.15
C LEU A 18 16.92 -9.85 -1.50
N HIS A 19 16.87 -11.08 -0.99
CA HIS A 19 15.71 -11.62 -0.27
C HIS A 19 15.38 -10.76 0.96
N ASN A 20 16.37 -10.41 1.77
CA ASN A 20 16.17 -9.59 2.97
C ASN A 20 15.71 -8.16 2.63
N ARG A 21 16.23 -7.55 1.55
CA ARG A 21 15.76 -6.24 1.09
C ARG A 21 14.30 -6.28 0.66
N TYR A 22 13.94 -7.19 -0.24
CA TYR A 22 12.56 -7.31 -0.69
C TYR A 22 11.61 -7.70 0.44
N GLY A 23 12.03 -8.60 1.33
CA GLY A 23 11.22 -9.00 2.50
C GLY A 23 10.98 -7.83 3.47
N SER A 24 12.01 -7.05 3.78
CA SER A 24 11.91 -5.91 4.72
C SER A 24 11.13 -4.74 4.13
N GLU A 25 11.34 -4.40 2.85
CA GLU A 25 10.64 -3.28 2.21
C GLU A 25 9.14 -3.58 2.05
N VAL A 26 8.80 -4.80 1.62
CA VAL A 26 7.40 -5.21 1.46
C VAL A 26 6.70 -5.30 2.81
N SER A 27 7.34 -5.87 3.83
CA SER A 27 6.74 -5.94 5.16
C SER A 27 6.55 -4.56 5.80
N GLY A 28 7.52 -3.66 5.64
CA GLY A 28 7.43 -2.27 6.10
C GLY A 28 6.32 -1.47 5.39
N ALA A 29 6.21 -1.61 4.06
CA ALA A 29 5.15 -0.96 3.29
C ALA A 29 3.75 -1.45 3.71
N ILE A 30 3.59 -2.76 3.93
CA ILE A 30 2.32 -3.34 4.37
C ILE A 30 1.89 -2.80 5.75
N THR A 31 2.78 -2.74 6.75
CA THR A 31 2.41 -2.21 8.06
C THR A 31 2.04 -0.73 7.99
N GLN A 32 2.76 0.05 7.18
CA GLN A 32 2.45 1.46 6.95
C GLN A 32 1.07 1.65 6.31
N ASP A 33 0.69 0.76 5.39
CA ASP A 33 -0.62 0.82 4.75
C ASP A 33 -1.77 0.54 5.71
N TYR A 34 -1.59 -0.35 6.69
CA TYR A 34 -2.59 -0.59 7.74
C TYR A 34 -2.77 0.62 8.66
N ASP A 35 -1.68 1.23 9.11
CA ASP A 35 -1.73 2.43 9.95
C ASP A 35 -2.38 3.60 9.22
N GLN A 36 -2.02 3.78 7.94
CA GLN A 36 -2.58 4.80 7.09
C GLN A 36 -4.06 4.52 6.78
N ALA A 37 -4.46 3.27 6.54
CA ALA A 37 -5.87 2.91 6.40
C ALA A 37 -6.70 3.32 7.62
N ALA A 38 -6.18 3.08 8.83
CA ALA A 38 -6.82 3.51 10.06
C ALA A 38 -6.89 5.04 10.17
N ALA A 39 -5.87 5.75 9.70
CA ALA A 39 -5.86 7.22 9.62
C ALA A 39 -6.90 7.77 8.63
N LEU A 40 -7.04 7.16 7.46
CA LEU A 40 -8.05 7.52 6.44
C LEU A 40 -9.47 7.32 6.99
N TYR A 41 -9.73 6.18 7.65
CA TYR A 41 -11.01 5.91 8.30
C TYR A 41 -11.36 6.98 9.34
N ARG A 42 -10.42 7.29 10.25
CA ARG A 42 -10.62 8.33 11.27
C ARG A 42 -10.84 9.70 10.64
N THR A 43 -10.17 10.00 9.54
CA THR A 43 -10.31 11.27 8.82
C THR A 43 -11.70 11.42 8.23
N CYS A 44 -12.21 10.42 7.51
CA CYS A 44 -13.58 10.47 6.99
C CYS A 44 -14.58 10.61 8.15
N ARG A 45 -14.46 9.77 9.18
CA ARG A 45 -15.39 9.76 10.32
C ARG A 45 -15.44 11.11 11.05
N ARG A 46 -14.30 11.78 11.24
CA ARG A 46 -14.24 13.12 11.84
C ARG A 46 -14.91 14.19 10.97
N ASN A 47 -14.99 13.98 9.66
CA ASN A 47 -15.66 14.87 8.71
C ASN A 47 -17.12 14.49 8.45
N GLY A 48 -17.69 13.55 9.23
CA GLY A 48 -19.11 13.19 9.15
C GLY A 48 -19.45 12.05 8.19
N GLU A 49 -18.46 11.50 7.48
CA GLU A 49 -18.65 10.38 6.56
C GLU A 49 -17.94 9.13 7.07
N THR A 50 -18.67 8.06 7.38
CA THR A 50 -18.04 6.82 7.86
C THR A 50 -17.95 5.81 6.73
N VAL A 51 -16.72 5.48 6.33
CA VAL A 51 -16.43 4.38 5.39
C VAL A 51 -16.89 3.06 6.02
N ARG A 52 -17.66 2.25 5.31
CA ARG A 52 -18.31 1.06 5.88
C ARG A 52 -17.32 -0.07 6.14
N ARG A 53 -16.22 -0.15 5.39
CA ARG A 53 -15.24 -1.24 5.49
C ARG A 53 -13.81 -0.72 5.56
N LEU A 54 -13.06 -1.17 6.56
CA LEU A 54 -11.64 -0.83 6.70
C LEU A 54 -10.78 -1.30 5.51
N ILE A 55 -11.22 -2.35 4.79
CA ILE A 55 -10.52 -2.83 3.60
C ILE A 55 -10.50 -1.78 2.48
N ASP A 56 -11.54 -0.94 2.37
CA ASP A 56 -11.59 0.12 1.35
C ASP A 56 -10.60 1.23 1.69
N CYS A 57 -10.41 1.52 2.99
CA CYS A 57 -9.34 2.41 3.45
C CYS A 57 -7.95 1.82 3.19
N LEU A 58 -7.76 0.50 3.29
CA LEU A 58 -6.48 -0.15 2.97
C LEU A 58 -6.17 -0.08 1.48
N ILE A 59 -7.16 -0.37 0.63
CA ILE A 59 -7.04 -0.19 -0.82
C ILE A 59 -6.67 1.27 -1.14
N ALA A 60 -7.35 2.24 -0.51
CA ALA A 60 -7.05 3.65 -0.69
C ALA A 60 -5.65 4.04 -0.21
N SER A 61 -5.15 3.48 0.89
CA SER A 61 -3.78 3.71 1.35
C SER A 61 -2.75 3.28 0.31
N VAL A 62 -2.89 2.05 -0.20
CA VAL A 62 -2.00 1.51 -1.23
C VAL A 62 -2.07 2.37 -2.50
N ALA A 63 -3.27 2.75 -2.92
CA ALA A 63 -3.50 3.58 -4.09
C ALA A 63 -2.83 4.96 -3.97
N ILE A 64 -2.98 5.64 -2.82
CA ILE A 64 -2.32 6.92 -2.55
C ILE A 64 -0.80 6.77 -2.56
N ARG A 65 -0.27 5.73 -1.89
CA ARG A 65 1.18 5.49 -1.83
C ARG A 65 1.80 5.23 -3.20
N LEU A 66 1.04 4.60 -4.11
CA LEU A 66 1.47 4.28 -5.46
C LEU A 66 1.06 5.33 -6.50
N ASP A 67 0.42 6.43 -6.09
CA ASP A 67 -0.15 7.46 -6.97
C ASP A 67 -1.05 6.86 -8.08
N ALA A 68 -1.85 5.85 -7.71
CA ALA A 68 -2.71 5.11 -8.62
C ALA A 68 -4.18 5.45 -8.40
N PRO A 69 -4.93 5.89 -9.44
CA PRO A 69 -6.35 6.16 -9.30
C PRO A 69 -7.16 4.86 -9.15
N VAL A 70 -8.17 4.87 -8.28
CA VAL A 70 -9.04 3.70 -8.02
C VAL A 70 -10.25 3.71 -8.96
N LEU A 71 -10.44 2.61 -9.69
CA LEU A 71 -11.70 2.28 -10.37
C LEU A 71 -12.63 1.57 -9.40
N HIS A 72 -13.83 2.12 -9.16
CA HIS A 72 -14.78 1.53 -8.21
C HIS A 72 -16.23 1.57 -8.68
N ALA A 73 -17.06 0.76 -8.04
CA ALA A 73 -18.52 0.83 -8.09
C ALA A 73 -19.14 1.01 -6.69
N ASP A 74 -18.32 1.38 -5.70
CA ASP A 74 -18.71 1.50 -4.29
C ASP A 74 -18.60 2.96 -3.83
N ALA A 75 -19.69 3.52 -3.28
CA ALA A 75 -19.77 4.92 -2.85
C ALA A 75 -18.76 5.29 -1.73
N ASP A 76 -18.19 4.31 -1.04
CA ASP A 76 -17.21 4.55 0.01
C ASP A 76 -15.90 5.15 -0.52
N PHE A 77 -15.51 4.82 -1.76
CA PHE A 77 -14.34 5.44 -2.38
C PHE A 77 -14.58 6.90 -2.74
N ALA A 78 -15.83 7.29 -3.04
CA ALA A 78 -16.19 8.69 -3.22
C ALA A 78 -16.09 9.46 -1.89
N ALA A 79 -16.52 8.86 -0.78
CA ALA A 79 -16.34 9.43 0.56
C ALA A 79 -14.86 9.61 0.92
N LEU A 80 -14.04 8.60 0.64
CA LEU A 80 -12.59 8.65 0.83
C LEU A 80 -11.97 9.79 0.00
N ALA A 81 -12.29 9.90 -1.28
CA ALA A 81 -11.74 10.94 -2.16
C ALA A 81 -12.15 12.36 -1.72
N ARG A 82 -13.32 12.55 -1.11
CA ARG A 82 -13.75 13.86 -0.58
C ARG A 82 -12.90 14.37 0.58
N HIS A 83 -12.28 13.48 1.35
CA HIS A 83 -11.60 13.83 2.60
C HIS A 83 -10.11 13.48 2.62
N THR A 84 -9.57 12.96 1.53
CA THR A 84 -8.20 12.41 1.46
C THR A 84 -7.56 12.71 0.09
N GLN A 85 -6.33 12.25 -0.11
CA GLN A 85 -5.61 12.39 -1.38
C GLN A 85 -5.98 11.31 -2.42
N LEU A 86 -6.97 10.45 -2.14
CA LEU A 86 -7.35 9.39 -3.04
C LEU A 86 -7.86 9.95 -4.38
N ALA A 87 -7.18 9.59 -5.47
CA ALA A 87 -7.64 9.85 -6.82
C ALA A 87 -8.61 8.75 -7.30
N LEU A 88 -9.66 9.16 -8.01
CA LEU A 88 -10.63 8.25 -8.62
C LEU A 88 -10.43 8.18 -10.12
N HIS A 89 -10.54 6.96 -10.68
CA HIS A 89 -10.52 6.78 -12.12
C HIS A 89 -11.81 7.33 -12.74
N ALA A 90 -11.73 7.91 -13.95
CA ALA A 90 -12.85 8.59 -14.60
C ALA A 90 -14.07 7.68 -14.90
N ASN A 91 -13.85 6.37 -14.95
CA ASN A 91 -14.88 5.36 -15.23
C ASN A 91 -15.52 4.77 -13.96
N SER A 92 -15.26 5.33 -12.79
CA SER A 92 -15.90 4.88 -11.54
C SER A 92 -17.39 5.23 -11.53
N ALA A 93 -18.19 4.42 -10.81
CA ALA A 93 -19.59 4.75 -10.57
C ALA A 93 -19.71 6.08 -9.82
N LYS A 94 -20.73 6.87 -10.18
CA LYS A 94 -21.04 8.15 -9.51
C LYS A 94 -21.62 7.95 -8.12
#